data_AF-A0A7X1HGS1-F1
#
_entry.id   AF-A0A7X1HGS1-F1
#
_cell.length_a   1.000
_cell.length_b   1.000
_cell.length_c   1.000
_cell.angle_alpha   90.00
_cell.angle_beta   90.00
_cell.angle_gamma   90.00
#
_symmetry.space_group_name_H-M   'P 1'
#
loop_
_entity.id
_entity.type
_entity.pdbx_description
1 polymer ?
#
loop_
_entity_poly.entity_id
_entity_poly.type
_entity_poly.pdbx_seq_one_letter_code
_entity_poly.pdbx_strand_id
1 'polypeptide(L)'
;MLEAKSGPAPYRRQPLRRTERGIPVFSETSEYIRNYDDISSRHLKSLEETGGNPFTSETTWSTLDQSTLDIMNRFVRPGDVLLDAGVGLGGLLSGFTENSRYGVDMSLDYLELTRQRGIDVCMAMLEDPPYEDEAFDVVISTDVLEHVLDFYGATREMAGCSSRGATCQRVFLSKRT
;
A
#
# COMPACT_ATOMS: atom_id res chain seq x y z
N MET A 1 -11.24 17.03 17.35
CA MET A 1 -10.84 15.91 16.49
C MET A 1 -10.94 16.44 15.07
N LEU A 2 -9.82 16.87 14.50
CA LEU A 2 -9.76 17.39 13.13
C LEU A 2 -9.57 16.18 12.22
N GLU A 3 -10.64 15.72 11.56
CA GLU A 3 -10.46 14.79 10.44
C GLU A 3 -9.74 15.55 9.32
N ALA A 4 -8.57 15.06 8.90
CA ALA A 4 -7.87 15.60 7.75
C ALA A 4 -8.78 15.44 6.52
N LYS A 5 -9.14 16.56 5.88
CA LYS A 5 -9.89 16.52 4.62
C LYS A 5 -8.99 15.94 3.53
N SER A 6 -9.37 14.79 2.98
CA SER A 6 -8.75 14.24 1.78
C SER A 6 -8.96 15.20 0.61
N GLY A 7 -7.87 15.79 0.12
CA GLY A 7 -7.82 16.44 -1.17
C GLY A 7 -7.92 15.40 -2.30
N PRO A 8 -8.09 15.82 -3.57
CA PRO A 8 -7.95 14.89 -4.68
C PRO A 8 -6.56 14.25 -4.63
N ALA A 9 -6.49 12.93 -4.81
CA ALA A 9 -5.23 12.21 -4.83
C ALA A 9 -4.27 12.80 -5.89
N PRO A 10 -2.97 12.93 -5.57
CA PRO A 10 -2.00 13.67 -6.38
C PRO A 10 -1.54 12.84 -7.59
N TYR A 11 -2.44 12.62 -8.55
CA TYR A 11 -2.16 11.80 -9.73
C TYR A 11 -1.57 12.62 -10.89
N ARG A 12 -0.44 12.16 -11.44
CA ARG A 12 0.22 12.77 -12.63
C ARG A 12 -0.50 12.50 -13.96
N ARG A 13 -1.51 11.63 -13.97
CA ARG A 13 -2.26 11.20 -15.16
C ARG A 13 -3.68 10.78 -14.81
N GLN A 14 -4.55 10.68 -15.82
CA GLN A 14 -5.90 10.14 -15.64
C GLN A 14 -5.87 8.61 -15.54
N PRO A 15 -6.81 7.99 -14.78
CA PRO A 15 -6.91 6.54 -14.73
C PRO A 15 -7.41 5.99 -16.06
N LEU A 16 -6.94 4.78 -16.41
CA LEU A 16 -7.39 4.05 -17.60
C LEU A 16 -8.88 3.76 -17.54
N ARG A 17 -9.36 3.43 -16.33
CA ARG A 17 -10.77 3.19 -16.01
C ARG A 17 -11.01 3.34 -14.50
N ARG A 18 -12.27 3.28 -14.10
CA ARG A 18 -12.68 3.11 -12.70
C ARG A 18 -13.44 1.80 -12.54
N THR A 19 -13.34 1.16 -11.39
CA THR A 19 -14.23 0.03 -11.06
C THR A 19 -15.66 0.51 -10.83
N GLU A 20 -16.61 -0.42 -10.75
CA GLU A 20 -18.01 -0.10 -10.40
C GLU A 20 -18.11 0.62 -9.04
N ARG A 21 -17.18 0.30 -8.12
CA ARG A 21 -17.07 0.94 -6.80
C ARG A 21 -16.22 2.21 -6.82
N GLY A 22 -15.83 2.70 -8.00
CA GLY A 22 -15.16 3.99 -8.20
C GLY A 22 -13.65 4.00 -7.97
N ILE A 23 -13.03 2.85 -7.73
CA ILE A 23 -11.57 2.75 -7.52
C ILE A 23 -10.86 3.05 -8.85
N PRO A 24 -9.94 4.04 -8.90
CA PRO A 24 -9.13 4.33 -10.09
C PRO A 24 -8.19 3.16 -10.42
N VAL A 25 -8.08 2.82 -11.70
CA VAL A 25 -7.18 1.78 -12.21
C VAL A 25 -6.21 2.40 -13.22
N PHE A 26 -4.92 2.22 -12.97
CA PHE A 26 -3.83 2.82 -13.77
C PHE A 26 -2.97 1.81 -14.52
N SER A 27 -3.08 0.52 -14.19
CA SER A 27 -2.36 -0.55 -14.88
C SER A 27 -3.32 -1.51 -15.58
N GLU A 28 -2.96 -1.96 -16.78
CA GLU A 28 -3.71 -2.98 -17.50
C GLU A 28 -3.58 -4.34 -16.83
N THR A 29 -4.65 -5.13 -16.82
CA THR A 29 -4.65 -6.46 -16.20
C THR A 29 -3.76 -7.43 -17.00
N SER A 30 -2.61 -7.81 -16.43
CA SER A 30 -1.72 -8.83 -16.97
C SER A 30 -1.92 -10.20 -16.30
N GLU A 31 -1.28 -11.26 -16.82
CA GLU A 31 -1.25 -12.56 -16.12
C GLU A 31 -0.61 -12.47 -14.74
N TYR A 32 0.40 -11.61 -14.59
CA TYR A 32 1.04 -11.33 -13.30
C TYR A 32 0.05 -10.72 -12.31
N ILE A 33 -0.73 -9.71 -12.72
CA ILE A 33 -1.76 -9.11 -11.88
C ILE A 33 -2.84 -10.13 -11.53
N ARG A 34 -3.29 -10.97 -12.49
CA ARG A 34 -4.25 -12.04 -12.22
C ARG A 34 -3.73 -13.05 -11.18
N ASN A 35 -2.47 -13.46 -11.30
CA ASN A 35 -1.85 -14.37 -10.34
C ASN A 35 -1.74 -13.74 -8.94
N TYR A 36 -1.44 -12.44 -8.86
CA TYR A 36 -1.43 -11.72 -7.58
C TYR A 36 -2.84 -11.64 -6.97
N ASP A 37 -3.84 -11.31 -7.78
CA ASP A 37 -5.24 -11.25 -7.37
C ASP A 37 -5.69 -12.61 -6.80
N ASP A 38 -5.39 -13.72 -7.48
CA ASP A 38 -5.67 -15.07 -7.00
C ASP A 38 -5.02 -15.38 -5.64
N ILE A 39 -3.76 -14.97 -5.45
CA ILE A 39 -3.05 -15.13 -4.17
C ILE A 39 -3.73 -14.28 -3.07
N SER A 40 -4.10 -13.05 -3.41
CA SER A 40 -4.74 -12.10 -2.49
C SER A 40 -6.13 -12.58 -2.05
N SER A 41 -6.95 -13.11 -2.97
CA SER A 41 -8.27 -13.64 -2.64
C SER A 41 -8.17 -14.90 -1.79
N ARG A 42 -7.16 -15.75 -2.00
CA ARG A 42 -6.89 -16.90 -1.10
C ARG A 42 -6.48 -16.44 0.30
N HIS A 43 -5.70 -15.37 0.41
CA HIS A 43 -5.35 -14.78 1.69
C HIS A 43 -6.59 -14.22 2.40
N LEU A 44 -7.47 -13.48 1.70
CA LEU A 44 -8.73 -12.98 2.28
C LEU A 44 -9.60 -14.11 2.81
N LYS A 45 -9.77 -15.17 2.03
CA LYS A 45 -10.53 -16.35 2.45
C LYS A 45 -9.93 -17.00 3.70
N SER A 46 -8.61 -17.12 3.78
CA SER A 46 -7.94 -17.63 4.98
C SER A 46 -8.15 -16.71 6.19
N LEU A 47 -8.10 -15.39 6.02
CA LEU A 47 -8.37 -14.43 7.10
C LEU A 47 -9.80 -14.57 7.62
N GLU A 48 -10.79 -14.71 6.72
CA GLU A 48 -12.19 -14.93 7.10
C GLU A 48 -12.39 -16.27 7.83
N GLU A 49 -11.73 -17.33 7.39
CA GLU A 49 -11.90 -18.68 7.93
C GLU A 49 -11.13 -18.93 9.23
N THR A 50 -9.93 -18.35 9.37
CA THR A 50 -8.98 -18.68 10.45
C THR A 50 -8.61 -17.50 11.34
N GLY A 51 -8.98 -16.27 10.96
CA GLY A 51 -8.59 -15.05 11.67
C GLY A 51 -7.11 -14.67 11.50
N GLY A 52 -6.31 -15.46 10.77
CA GLY A 52 -4.87 -15.28 10.64
C GLY A 52 -4.37 -15.32 9.20
N ASN A 53 -3.17 -14.79 9.01
CA ASN A 53 -2.44 -14.86 7.75
C ASN A 53 -1.97 -16.33 7.51
N PRO A 54 -2.24 -16.95 6.35
CA PRO A 54 -1.82 -18.32 6.06
C PRO A 54 -0.31 -18.48 5.85
N PHE A 55 0.42 -17.38 5.67
CA PHE A 55 1.84 -17.38 5.31
C PHE A 55 2.78 -17.11 6.50
N THR A 56 2.29 -16.51 7.60
CA THR A 56 3.07 -16.20 8.80
C THR A 56 2.22 -16.32 10.07
N SER A 57 2.86 -16.62 11.21
CA SER A 57 2.13 -16.67 12.49
C SER A 57 1.63 -15.27 12.88
N GLU A 58 0.45 -15.20 13.49
CA GLU A 58 -0.17 -13.95 13.95
C GLU A 58 0.76 -13.16 14.89
N THR A 59 1.49 -13.86 15.77
CA THR A 59 2.45 -13.23 16.69
C THR A 59 3.64 -12.61 15.95
N THR A 60 4.17 -13.29 14.94
CA THR A 60 5.26 -12.77 14.12
C THR A 60 4.81 -11.55 13.33
N TRP A 61 3.65 -11.63 12.69
CA TRP A 61 3.10 -10.54 11.89
C TRP A 61 2.82 -9.30 12.75
N SER A 62 2.15 -9.47 13.90
CA SER A 62 1.90 -8.38 14.85
C SER A 62 3.18 -7.73 15.36
N THR A 63 4.22 -8.52 15.61
CA THR A 63 5.52 -7.99 16.08
C THR A 63 6.21 -7.15 15.01
N LEU A 64 6.20 -7.63 13.76
CA LEU A 64 6.79 -6.91 12.63
C LEU A 64 6.04 -5.61 12.34
N ASP A 65 4.71 -5.65 12.36
CA ASP A 65 3.88 -4.47 12.16
C ASP A 65 4.07 -3.47 13.29
N GLN A 66 4.14 -3.91 14.55
CA GLN A 66 4.46 -3.03 15.66
C GLN A 66 5.83 -2.37 15.50
N SER A 67 6.86 -3.12 15.11
CA SER A 67 8.18 -2.54 14.82
C SER A 67 8.13 -1.52 13.68
N THR A 68 7.25 -1.71 12.71
CA THR A 68 7.09 -0.79 11.58
C THR A 68 6.36 0.48 12.02
N LEU A 69 5.29 0.33 12.80
CA LEU A 69 4.57 1.43 13.43
C LEU A 69 5.47 2.25 14.34
N ASP A 70 6.37 1.63 15.11
CA ASP A 70 7.34 2.32 15.95
C ASP A 70 8.29 3.19 15.12
N ILE A 71 8.71 2.72 13.94
CA ILE A 71 9.50 3.53 12.99
C ILE A 71 8.64 4.66 12.45
N MET A 72 7.44 4.37 11.93
CA MET A 72 6.53 5.39 11.37
C MET A 72 6.24 6.50 12.39
N ASN A 73 5.96 6.17 13.64
CA ASN A 73 5.70 7.14 14.71
C ASN A 73 6.88 8.08 15.01
N ARG A 74 8.10 7.74 14.60
CA ARG A 74 9.27 8.63 14.75
C ARG A 74 9.41 9.63 13.61
N PHE A 75 8.81 9.37 12.46
CA PHE A 75 9.00 10.17 11.24
C PHE A 75 7.72 10.88 10.77
N VAL A 76 6.55 10.27 10.97
CA VAL A 76 5.26 10.83 10.62
C VAL A 76 4.88 11.94 11.61
N ARG A 77 4.45 13.07 11.07
CA ARG A 77 3.93 14.22 11.82
C ARG A 77 2.44 14.39 11.55
N PRO A 78 1.65 14.95 12.50
CA PRO A 78 0.26 15.29 12.23
C PRO A 78 0.13 16.19 11.00
N GLY A 79 -0.82 15.87 10.12
CA GLY A 79 -1.03 16.60 8.86
C GLY A 79 -0.14 16.17 7.68
N ASP A 80 0.85 15.29 7.88
CA ASP A 80 1.64 14.72 6.78
C ASP A 80 0.73 13.93 5.80
N VAL A 81 1.19 13.87 4.54
CA VAL A 81 0.60 13.09 3.45
C VAL A 81 1.35 11.77 3.31
N LEU A 82 0.65 10.64 3.53
CA LEU A 82 1.24 9.31 3.61
C LEU A 82 0.86 8.45 2.40
N LEU A 83 1.82 7.69 1.87
CA LEU A 83 1.58 6.63 0.89
C LEU A 83 2.02 5.28 1.46
N ASP A 84 1.15 4.28 1.36
CA ASP A 84 1.49 2.87 1.53
C ASP A 84 1.50 2.15 0.16
N ALA A 85 2.68 1.73 -0.26
CA ALA A 85 2.98 1.09 -1.53
C ALA A 85 2.92 -0.44 -1.40
N GLY A 86 1.76 -0.98 -1.77
CA GLY A 86 1.30 -2.32 -1.42
C GLY A 86 0.46 -2.30 -0.14
N VAL A 87 -0.58 -1.45 -0.13
CA VAL A 87 -1.35 -1.12 1.08
C VAL A 87 -2.08 -2.31 1.70
N GLY A 88 -2.36 -3.36 0.92
CA GLY A 88 -3.15 -4.50 1.36
C GLY A 88 -4.44 -4.05 2.04
N LEU A 89 -4.66 -4.48 3.28
CA LEU A 89 -5.82 -4.11 4.10
C LEU A 89 -5.68 -2.76 4.84
N GLY A 90 -4.61 -2.01 4.63
CA GLY A 90 -4.39 -0.68 5.24
C GLY A 90 -4.16 -0.73 6.74
N GLY A 91 -3.62 -1.84 7.27
CA GLY A 91 -3.37 -2.02 8.70
C GLY A 91 -2.47 -0.94 9.28
N LEU A 92 -1.35 -0.65 8.62
CA LEU A 92 -0.38 0.36 9.08
C LEU A 92 -0.97 1.78 9.08
N LEU A 93 -1.68 2.16 8.01
CA LEU A 93 -2.28 3.49 7.88
C LEU A 93 -3.51 3.71 8.79
N SER A 94 -4.11 2.65 9.32
CA SER A 94 -5.33 2.77 10.13
C SER A 94 -5.13 3.58 11.42
N GLY A 95 -3.90 3.60 11.97
CA GLY A 95 -3.55 4.36 13.18
C GLY A 95 -3.29 5.86 12.97
N PHE A 96 -3.14 6.32 11.72
CA PHE A 96 -2.72 7.69 11.39
C PHE A 96 -3.90 8.58 10.95
N THR A 97 -4.95 8.68 11.78
CA THR A 97 -6.21 9.34 11.41
C THR A 97 -6.13 10.86 11.27
N GLU A 98 -5.08 11.49 11.81
CA GLU A 98 -4.81 12.93 11.64
C GLU A 98 -4.05 13.25 10.34
N ASN A 99 -3.75 12.23 9.54
CA ASN A 99 -2.98 12.32 8.31
C ASN A 99 -3.85 12.10 7.06
N SER A 100 -3.38 12.60 5.92
CA SER A 100 -3.93 12.21 4.63
C SER A 100 -3.31 10.87 4.24
N ARG A 101 -4.13 9.87 3.92
CA ARG A 101 -3.71 8.47 3.79
C ARG A 101 -4.02 7.93 2.41
N TYR A 102 -2.99 7.53 1.68
CA TYR A 102 -3.11 6.97 0.34
C TYR A 102 -2.55 5.56 0.28
N GLY A 103 -3.20 4.71 -0.50
CA GLY A 103 -2.80 3.33 -0.70
C GLY A 103 -2.79 2.94 -2.18
N VAL A 104 -1.78 2.20 -2.58
CA VAL A 104 -1.72 1.56 -3.90
C VAL A 104 -1.51 0.07 -3.71
N ASP A 105 -2.24 -0.74 -4.47
CA ASP A 105 -2.09 -2.20 -4.50
C ASP A 105 -2.52 -2.74 -5.88
N MET A 106 -2.18 -3.98 -6.19
CA MET A 106 -2.67 -4.65 -7.40
C MET A 106 -3.99 -5.40 -7.16
N SER A 107 -4.28 -5.78 -5.91
CA SER A 107 -5.51 -6.49 -5.52
C SER A 107 -6.69 -5.52 -5.38
N LEU A 108 -7.68 -5.66 -6.26
CA LEU A 108 -8.89 -4.84 -6.16
C LEU A 108 -9.69 -5.19 -4.90
N ASP A 109 -9.72 -6.46 -4.50
CA ASP A 109 -10.43 -6.91 -3.30
C ASP A 109 -9.89 -6.23 -2.03
N TYR A 110 -8.55 -6.14 -1.90
CA TYR A 110 -7.91 -5.39 -0.82
C TYR A 110 -8.28 -3.92 -0.84
N LEU A 111 -8.18 -3.28 -2.01
CA LEU A 111 -8.47 -1.85 -2.15
C LEU A 111 -9.91 -1.53 -1.79
N GLU A 112 -10.87 -2.41 -2.12
CA GLU A 112 -12.27 -2.23 -1.74
C GLU A 112 -12.49 -2.21 -0.23
N LEU A 113 -11.84 -3.11 0.51
CA LEU A 113 -11.92 -3.15 1.97
C LEU A 113 -11.16 -1.98 2.61
N THR A 114 -9.99 -1.66 2.09
CA THR A 114 -9.13 -0.56 2.59
C THR A 114 -9.77 0.80 2.41
N ARG A 115 -10.48 1.02 1.29
CA ARG A 115 -11.25 2.24 1.06
C ARG A 115 -12.30 2.50 2.15
N GLN A 116 -12.94 1.45 2.65
CA GLN A 116 -13.96 1.57 3.71
C GLN A 116 -13.37 2.09 5.04
N ARG A 117 -12.04 2.03 5.21
CA ARG A 117 -11.30 2.57 6.36
C ARG A 117 -10.93 4.05 6.22
N GLY A 118 -11.44 4.72 5.18
CA GLY A 118 -11.16 6.13 4.89
C GLY A 118 -9.74 6.36 4.36
N ILE A 119 -9.19 5.40 3.64
CA ILE A 119 -7.90 5.49 2.94
C ILE A 119 -8.20 5.68 1.45
N ASP A 120 -7.54 6.66 0.82
CA ASP A 120 -7.70 6.93 -0.60
C ASP A 120 -6.85 5.95 -1.42
N VAL A 121 -7.53 5.08 -2.17
CA VAL A 121 -6.91 3.93 -2.83
C VAL A 121 -6.91 4.03 -4.35
N CYS A 122 -5.91 3.43 -4.99
CA CYS A 122 -5.93 3.12 -6.42
C CYS A 122 -5.24 1.81 -6.75
N MET A 123 -5.57 1.25 -7.92
CA MET A 123 -4.88 0.09 -8.46
C MET A 123 -3.80 0.50 -9.45
N ALA A 124 -2.56 0.14 -9.16
CA ALA A 124 -1.42 0.33 -10.06
C ALA A 124 -0.27 -0.62 -9.70
N MET A 125 0.59 -0.86 -10.68
CA MET A 125 1.93 -1.43 -10.48
C MET A 125 2.86 -0.40 -9.83
N LEU A 126 3.77 -0.86 -8.97
CA LEU A 126 4.75 0.02 -8.31
C LEU A 126 5.86 0.47 -9.24
N GLU A 127 6.08 -0.23 -10.35
CA GLU A 127 7.04 0.13 -11.40
C GLU A 127 6.60 1.34 -12.23
N ASP A 128 5.31 1.70 -12.16
CA ASP A 128 4.76 2.87 -12.84
C ASP A 128 3.57 3.45 -12.04
N PRO A 129 3.84 4.01 -10.85
CA PRO A 129 2.81 4.54 -9.99
C PRO A 129 2.19 5.79 -10.63
N PRO A 130 0.91 6.09 -10.32
CA PRO A 130 0.20 7.18 -10.96
C PRO A 130 0.43 8.53 -10.29
N TYR A 131 1.35 8.63 -9.34
CA TYR A 131 1.50 9.80 -8.48
C TYR A 131 2.48 10.84 -9.04
N GLU A 132 2.28 12.09 -8.66
CA GLU A 132 3.26 13.16 -8.89
C GLU A 132 4.53 12.95 -8.06
N ASP A 133 5.66 13.46 -8.56
CA ASP A 133 6.90 13.49 -7.80
C ASP A 133 6.72 14.35 -6.55
N GLU A 134 7.38 13.97 -5.45
CA GLU A 134 7.33 14.67 -4.16
C GLU A 134 5.89 14.87 -3.60
N ALA A 135 4.94 14.03 -4.00
CA ALA A 135 3.54 14.13 -3.57
C ALA A 135 3.29 13.71 -2.11
N PHE A 136 4.20 12.94 -1.50
CA PHE A 136 4.02 12.38 -0.16
C PHE A 136 5.18 12.74 0.77
N ASP A 137 4.86 13.10 2.00
CA ASP A 137 5.85 13.36 3.04
C ASP A 137 6.55 12.07 3.49
N VAL A 138 5.81 10.96 3.51
CA VAL A 138 6.31 9.64 3.92
C VAL A 138 5.75 8.57 2.99
N VAL A 139 6.65 7.72 2.47
CA VAL A 139 6.30 6.53 1.68
C VAL A 139 6.72 5.29 2.46
N ILE A 140 5.80 4.34 2.60
CA ILE A 140 6.01 3.06 3.27
C ILE A 140 5.78 1.94 2.27
N SER A 141 6.58 0.87 2.35
CA SER A 141 6.32 -0.38 1.63
C SER A 141 6.82 -1.54 2.48
N THR A 142 5.96 -2.52 2.73
CA THR A 142 6.29 -3.70 3.54
C THR A 142 5.86 -4.98 2.85
N ASP A 143 6.78 -5.93 2.70
CA ASP A 143 6.53 -7.28 2.17
C ASP A 143 5.97 -7.29 0.73
N VAL A 144 6.44 -6.33 -0.09
CA VAL A 144 5.99 -6.12 -1.48
C VAL A 144 7.13 -6.25 -2.49
N LEU A 145 8.31 -5.72 -2.15
CA LEU A 145 9.42 -5.59 -3.11
C LEU A 145 10.08 -6.92 -3.49
N GLU A 146 9.85 -7.99 -2.74
CA GLU A 146 10.22 -9.35 -3.10
C GLU A 146 9.35 -9.94 -4.23
N HIS A 147 8.25 -9.26 -4.58
CA HIS A 147 7.28 -9.74 -5.55
C HIS A 147 7.25 -8.93 -6.85
N VAL A 148 7.76 -7.69 -6.85
CA VAL A 148 7.77 -6.81 -8.02
C VAL A 148 8.65 -7.37 -9.16
N LEU A 149 8.32 -7.01 -10.40
CA LEU A 149 9.05 -7.47 -11.59
C LEU A 149 10.36 -6.70 -11.77
N ASP A 150 10.34 -5.39 -11.52
CA ASP A 150 11.52 -4.52 -11.54
C ASP A 150 11.71 -3.85 -10.19
N PHE A 151 12.53 -4.47 -9.34
CA PHE A 151 12.88 -3.94 -8.02
C PHE A 151 13.49 -2.53 -8.09
N TYR A 152 14.39 -2.28 -9.05
CA TYR A 152 15.07 -0.99 -9.15
C TYR A 152 14.13 0.09 -9.69
N GLY A 153 13.27 -0.26 -10.66
CA GLY A 153 12.20 0.61 -11.16
C GLY A 153 11.24 1.00 -10.04
N ALA A 154 10.67 0.02 -9.34
CA ALA A 154 9.72 0.25 -8.25
C ALA A 154 10.33 1.10 -7.13
N THR A 155 11.54 0.78 -6.67
CA THR A 155 12.20 1.56 -5.62
C THR A 155 12.52 2.98 -6.04
N ARG A 156 12.90 3.21 -7.30
CA ARG A 156 13.13 4.55 -7.85
C ARG A 156 11.85 5.37 -7.90
N GLU A 157 10.75 4.83 -8.43
CA GLU A 157 9.49 5.55 -8.54
C GLU A 157 8.91 5.86 -7.14
N MET A 158 8.96 4.91 -6.20
CA MET A 158 8.55 5.15 -4.81
C MET A 158 9.37 6.24 -4.14
N ALA A 159 10.70 6.24 -4.34
CA ALA A 159 11.56 7.30 -3.80
C ALA A 159 11.24 8.66 -4.43
N GLY A 160 10.95 8.71 -5.73
CA GLY A 160 10.55 9.93 -6.44
C GLY A 160 9.23 10.53 -5.92
N CYS A 161 8.32 9.71 -5.42
CA CYS A 161 7.08 10.16 -4.81
C CYS A 161 7.29 10.84 -3.43
N SER A 162 8.45 10.70 -2.78
CA SER A 162 8.71 11.20 -1.43
C SER A 162 9.34 12.61 -1.44
N SER A 163 8.70 13.58 -0.78
CA SER A 163 9.20 14.97 -0.68
C SER A 163 10.33 15.17 0.34
N ARG A 164 10.45 14.25 1.31
CA ARG A 164 11.42 14.36 2.43
C ARG A 164 12.58 13.35 2.32
N GLY A 165 12.59 12.52 1.28
CA GLY A 165 13.48 11.36 1.18
C GLY A 165 13.26 10.31 2.29
N ALA A 166 12.19 10.44 3.07
CA ALA A 166 11.83 9.50 4.13
C ALA A 166 11.04 8.34 3.52
N THR A 167 11.75 7.26 3.18
CA THR A 167 11.15 6.00 2.71
C THR A 167 11.38 4.91 3.74
N CYS A 168 10.32 4.29 4.26
CA CYS A 168 10.42 3.11 5.11
C CYS A 168 10.17 1.86 4.27
N GLN A 169 11.20 1.05 4.05
CA GLN A 169 11.11 -0.20 3.31
C GLN A 169 11.38 -1.38 4.22
N ARG A 170 10.45 -2.33 4.29
CA ARG A 170 10.64 -3.65 4.89
C ARG A 170 10.54 -4.70 3.77
N VAL A 171 11.63 -5.41 3.53
CA VAL A 171 11.68 -6.51 2.55
C VAL A 171 11.89 -7.82 3.29
N PHE A 172 10.99 -8.79 3.12
CA PHE A 172 11.16 -10.11 3.69
C PHE A 172 11.87 -11.04 2.70
N LEU A 173 13.18 -11.23 2.89
CA LEU A 173 13.94 -12.22 2.10
C LEU A 173 13.86 -13.59 2.78
N SER A 174 12.90 -14.41 2.39
CA SER A 174 12.89 -15.84 2.76
C SER A 174 13.91 -16.60 1.91
N LYS A 175 14.93 -17.20 2.54
CA LYS A 175 15.75 -18.23 1.88
C LYS A 175 14.84 -19.45 1.66
N ARG A 176 14.40 -19.69 0.43
CA ARG A 176 13.94 -21.04 0.04
C ARG A 176 15.17 -21.95 0.11
N THR A 177 15.30 -22.73 1.17
CA THR A 177 16.17 -23.92 1.23
C THR A 177 15.48 -25.09 0.57
#